data_AF-A0A4Y8SHW2-F1
#
_entry.id   AF-A0A4Y8SHW2-F1
#
_cell.length_a   1.000
_cell.length_b   1.000
_cell.length_c   1.000
_cell.angle_alpha   90.00
_cell.angle_beta   90.00
_cell.angle_gamma   90.00
#
_symmetry.space_group_name_H-M   'P 1'
#
loop_
_entity.id
_entity.type
_entity.pdbx_description
1 polymer ?
#
loop_
_entity_poly.entity_id
_entity_poly.type
_entity_poly.pdbx_seq_one_letter_code
_entity_poly.pdbx_strand_id
1 'polypeptide(L)'
;MMFKQKRKLLVIAVYVLIMIGFALYWGNNFSKFVHYKGGAEEAAVKFSVLLSYLFFTVLVFNDVKFKGWLILLLPLALMLLSFFSAIALLFILGLGGTPRQLIWIYLVPYIIFAVLATLMAMKNKKAIA
;
A
#
# COMPACT_ATOMS: atom_id res chain seq x y z
N MET A 1 -19.69 -18.88 8.82
CA MET A 1 -18.23 -18.61 8.77
C MET A 1 -17.77 -18.06 7.41
N MET A 2 -18.23 -18.63 6.29
CA MET A 2 -17.83 -18.26 4.92
C MET A 2 -18.09 -16.78 4.56
N PHE A 3 -19.20 -16.19 5.04
CA PHE A 3 -19.57 -14.80 4.77
C PHE A 3 -18.56 -13.77 5.34
N LYS A 4 -18.02 -14.03 6.55
CA LYS A 4 -17.04 -13.15 7.19
C LYS A 4 -15.70 -13.13 6.44
N GLN A 5 -15.27 -14.29 5.92
CA GLN A 5 -14.06 -14.37 5.09
C GLN A 5 -14.26 -13.65 3.75
N LYS A 6 -15.41 -13.84 3.09
CA LYS A 6 -15.72 -13.13 1.84
C LYS A 6 -15.67 -11.60 2.02
N ARG A 7 -16.19 -11.08 3.14
CA ARG A 7 -16.15 -9.65 3.46
C ARG A 7 -14.72 -9.12 3.63
N LYS A 8 -13.84 -9.86 4.32
CA LYS A 8 -12.41 -9.50 4.47
C LYS A 8 -11.70 -9.46 3.12
N LEU A 9 -11.93 -10.46 2.28
CA LEU A 9 -11.36 -10.51 0.93
C LEU A 9 -11.88 -9.38 0.05
N LEU A 10 -13.17 -9.01 0.19
CA LEU A 10 -13.73 -7.85 -0.50
C LEU A 10 -13.03 -6.54 -0.08
N VAL A 11 -12.78 -6.34 1.22
CA VAL A 11 -12.05 -5.16 1.72
C VAL A 11 -10.64 -5.09 1.12
N ILE A 12 -9.92 -6.24 1.07
CA ILE A 12 -8.60 -6.32 0.43
C ILE A 12 -8.71 -5.98 -1.07
N ALA A 13 -9.68 -6.56 -1.78
CA ALA A 13 -9.87 -6.33 -3.21
C ALA A 13 -10.18 -4.86 -3.50
N VAL A 14 -11.05 -4.22 -2.72
CA VAL A 14 -11.38 -2.79 -2.84
C VAL A 14 -10.14 -1.92 -2.59
N TYR A 15 -9.37 -2.21 -1.54
CA TYR A 15 -8.11 -1.49 -1.27
C TYR A 15 -7.13 -1.60 -2.45
N VAL A 16 -6.92 -2.81 -2.98
CA VAL A 16 -6.04 -3.05 -4.13
C VAL A 16 -6.54 -2.30 -5.37
N LEU A 17 -7.84 -2.34 -5.66
CA LEU A 17 -8.44 -1.65 -6.79
C LEU A 17 -8.28 -0.13 -6.70
N ILE A 18 -8.48 0.46 -5.51
CA ILE A 18 -8.27 1.90 -5.30
C ILE A 18 -6.80 2.27 -5.51
N MET A 19 -5.87 1.47 -4.98
CA MET A 19 -4.42 1.72 -5.15
C MET A 19 -3.98 1.61 -6.61
N ILE A 20 -4.47 0.60 -7.34
CA ILE A 20 -4.22 0.44 -8.77
C ILE A 20 -4.85 1.58 -9.57
N GLY A 21 -6.08 1.97 -9.26
CA GLY A 21 -6.76 3.09 -9.89
C GLY A 21 -6.00 4.40 -9.70
N PHE A 22 -5.48 4.64 -8.50
CA PHE A 22 -4.59 5.76 -8.22
C PHE A 22 -3.30 5.70 -9.04
N ALA A 23 -2.63 4.54 -9.09
CA ALA A 23 -1.40 4.34 -9.86
C ALA A 23 -1.61 4.59 -11.36
N LEU A 24 -2.74 4.14 -11.92
CA LEU A 24 -3.12 4.40 -13.30
C LEU A 24 -3.39 5.89 -13.55
N TYR A 25 -4.19 6.52 -12.69
CA TYR A 25 -4.53 7.93 -12.82
C TYR A 25 -3.28 8.82 -12.76
N TRP A 26 -2.46 8.66 -11.71
CA TRP A 26 -1.26 9.47 -11.52
C TRP A 26 -0.14 9.09 -12.50
N GLY A 27 0.03 7.81 -12.80
CA GLY A 27 0.96 7.35 -13.81
C GLY A 27 0.63 7.94 -15.18
N ASN A 28 -0.64 7.97 -15.59
CA ASN A 28 -1.04 8.51 -16.90
C ASN A 28 -1.01 10.04 -16.97
N ASN A 29 -1.19 10.73 -15.85
CA ASN A 29 -1.15 12.19 -15.80
C ASN A 29 0.20 12.74 -15.29
N PHE A 30 1.23 11.90 -15.23
CA PHE A 30 2.55 12.25 -14.72
C PHE A 30 3.11 13.54 -15.35
N SER A 31 3.02 13.67 -16.68
CA SER A 31 3.51 14.86 -17.40
C SER A 31 2.74 16.15 -17.11
N LYS A 32 1.47 16.06 -16.67
CA LYS A 32 0.62 17.23 -16.38
C LYS A 32 0.82 17.79 -14.97
N PHE A 33 1.22 16.94 -14.03
CA PHE A 33 1.31 17.32 -12.61
C PHE A 33 2.76 17.46 -12.10
N VAL A 34 3.75 16.97 -12.83
CA VAL A 34 5.18 16.96 -12.42
C VAL A 34 5.95 18.16 -12.96
N HIS A 35 5.31 19.33 -13.11
CA HIS A 35 6.05 20.59 -13.35
C HIS A 35 6.92 20.98 -12.15
N TYR A 36 6.61 20.46 -10.95
CA TYR A 36 7.48 20.51 -9.78
C TYR A 36 8.06 19.11 -9.51
N LYS A 37 9.39 18.98 -9.56
CA LYS A 37 10.10 17.75 -9.17
C LYS A 37 9.65 17.31 -7.76
N GLY A 38 9.18 16.07 -7.59
CA GLY A 38 8.83 15.50 -6.28
C GLY A 38 7.33 15.42 -5.95
N GLY A 39 6.46 16.12 -6.71
CA GLY A 39 5.03 16.20 -6.36
C GLY A 39 4.27 14.87 -6.54
N ALA A 40 4.66 14.05 -7.51
CA ALA A 40 4.00 12.77 -7.77
C ALA A 40 4.42 11.69 -6.76
N GLU A 41 5.68 11.69 -6.36
CA GLU A 41 6.25 10.79 -5.37
C GLU A 41 5.64 11.07 -3.99
N GLU A 42 5.59 12.34 -3.61
CA GLU A 42 4.95 12.78 -2.37
C GLU A 42 3.46 12.41 -2.34
N ALA A 43 2.74 12.62 -3.45
CA ALA A 43 1.35 12.22 -3.57
C ALA A 43 1.18 10.70 -3.43
N ALA A 44 2.03 9.89 -4.07
CA ALA A 44 1.98 8.44 -3.97
C ALA A 44 2.21 7.92 -2.54
N VAL A 45 3.16 8.50 -1.82
CA VAL A 45 3.45 8.16 -0.41
C VAL A 45 2.31 8.59 0.50
N LYS A 46 1.84 9.84 0.40
CA LYS A 46 0.75 10.34 1.25
C LYS A 46 -0.53 9.54 1.03
N PHE A 47 -0.86 9.26 -0.23
CA PHE A 47 -2.06 8.51 -0.59
C PHE A 47 -1.98 7.06 -0.08
N SER A 48 -0.86 6.37 -0.31
CA SER A 48 -0.69 4.97 0.14
C SER A 48 -0.79 4.84 1.66
N VAL A 49 -0.13 5.73 2.40
CA VAL A 49 -0.14 5.75 3.87
C VAL A 49 -1.53 6.07 4.41
N LEU A 50 -2.18 7.13 3.91
CA LEU A 50 -3.52 7.53 4.35
C LEU A 50 -4.55 6.43 4.07
N LEU A 51 -4.55 5.88 2.85
CA LEU A 51 -5.46 4.80 2.49
C LEU A 51 -5.20 3.54 3.32
N SER A 52 -3.95 3.27 3.68
CA SER A 52 -3.59 2.14 4.54
C SER A 52 -4.10 2.29 5.97
N TYR A 53 -4.07 3.51 6.53
CA TYR A 53 -4.70 3.76 7.82
C TYR A 53 -6.20 3.45 7.80
N LEU A 54 -6.90 3.88 6.75
CA LEU A 54 -8.31 3.56 6.57
C LEU A 54 -8.51 2.05 6.38
N PHE A 55 -7.71 1.42 5.55
CA PHE A 55 -7.77 -0.01 5.25
C PHE A 55 -7.58 -0.89 6.51
N PHE A 56 -6.54 -0.66 7.31
CA PHE A 56 -6.33 -1.42 8.54
C PHE A 56 -7.42 -1.16 9.58
N THR A 57 -7.89 0.08 9.70
CA THR A 57 -9.05 0.43 10.55
C THR A 57 -10.29 -0.35 10.13
N VAL A 58 -10.62 -0.37 8.83
CA VAL A 58 -11.77 -1.12 8.29
C VAL A 58 -11.60 -2.61 8.55
N LEU A 59 -10.39 -3.17 8.41
CA LEU A 59 -10.14 -4.59 8.72
C LEU A 59 -10.39 -4.93 10.19
N VAL A 60 -10.06 -4.03 11.12
CA VAL A 60 -10.35 -4.19 12.55
C VAL A 60 -11.86 -4.28 12.80
N PHE A 61 -12.64 -3.38 12.19
CA PHE A 61 -14.11 -3.45 12.22
C PHE A 61 -14.69 -4.71 11.53
N ASN A 62 -13.87 -5.44 10.76
CA ASN A 62 -14.23 -6.70 10.11
C ASN A 62 -13.67 -7.93 10.83
N ASP A 63 -13.43 -7.86 12.15
CA ASP A 63 -12.92 -8.97 12.98
C ASP A 63 -11.50 -9.44 12.57
N VAL A 64 -10.64 -8.55 12.08
CA VAL A 64 -9.19 -8.83 11.96
C VAL A 64 -8.49 -8.23 13.17
N LYS A 65 -7.85 -9.07 13.99
CA LYS A 65 -7.20 -8.63 15.21
C LYS A 65 -5.85 -7.99 14.89
N PHE A 66 -5.73 -6.70 15.15
CA PHE A 66 -4.46 -5.97 15.19
C PHE A 66 -4.33 -5.30 16.56
N LYS A 67 -3.09 -5.13 17.05
CA LYS A 67 -2.80 -4.35 18.25
C LYS A 67 -2.99 -2.89 17.86
N GLY A 68 -3.56 -2.09 18.74
CA GLY A 68 -3.83 -0.67 18.47
C GLY A 68 -2.59 0.07 17.93
N TRP A 69 -1.43 -0.16 18.56
CA TRP A 69 -0.15 0.41 18.12
C TRP A 69 0.33 -0.11 16.76
N LEU A 70 0.02 -1.36 16.40
CA LEU A 70 0.36 -1.91 15.08
C LEU A 70 -0.42 -1.21 13.98
N ILE A 71 -1.67 -0.83 14.20
CA ILE A 71 -2.46 -0.08 13.20
C ILE A 71 -1.79 1.26 12.88
N LEU A 72 -1.18 1.89 13.89
CA LEU A 72 -0.47 3.17 13.76
C LEU A 72 0.89 3.03 13.05
N LEU A 73 1.66 2.01 13.41
CA LEU A 73 3.02 1.81 12.90
C LEU A 73 3.08 1.06 11.57
N LEU A 74 2.11 0.20 11.28
CA LEU A 74 2.17 -0.70 10.13
C LEU A 74 2.20 0.07 8.79
N PRO A 75 1.36 1.08 8.52
CA PRO A 75 1.48 1.89 7.31
C PRO A 75 2.85 2.55 7.11
N LEU A 76 3.50 2.97 8.20
CA LEU A 76 4.84 3.58 8.18
C LEU A 76 5.92 2.52 7.92
N ALA A 77 5.82 1.35 8.55
CA ALA A 77 6.71 0.23 8.29
C ALA A 77 6.62 -0.22 6.83
N LEU A 78 5.40 -0.31 6.28
CA LEU A 78 5.15 -0.63 4.88
C LEU A 78 5.72 0.43 3.93
N MET A 79 5.62 1.72 4.30
CA MET A 79 6.25 2.81 3.56
C MET A 79 7.75 2.63 3.47
N LEU A 80 8.43 2.35 4.59
CA LEU A 80 9.87 2.13 4.62
C LEU A 80 10.28 0.89 3.82
N LEU A 81 9.58 -0.24 4.01
CA LEU A 81 9.84 -1.47 3.26
C LEU A 81 9.66 -1.26 1.76
N SER A 82 8.60 -0.55 1.37
CA SER A 82 8.35 -0.23 -0.03
C SER A 82 9.42 0.70 -0.59
N PHE A 83 9.85 1.71 0.17
CA PHE A 83 10.91 2.63 -0.23
C PHE A 83 12.23 1.89 -0.51
N PHE A 84 12.70 1.04 0.41
CA PHE A 84 13.91 0.25 0.18
C PHE A 84 13.77 -0.75 -0.98
N SER A 85 12.59 -1.36 -1.12
CA SER A 85 12.31 -2.26 -2.25
C SER A 85 12.31 -1.52 -3.58
N ALA A 86 11.76 -0.30 -3.62
CA ALA A 86 11.75 0.56 -4.79
C ALA A 86 13.17 0.98 -5.19
N ILE A 87 14.03 1.34 -4.22
CA ILE A 87 15.44 1.64 -4.48
C ILE A 87 16.15 0.44 -5.10
N ALA A 88 15.97 -0.75 -4.52
CA ALA A 88 16.57 -1.97 -5.04
C ALA A 88 16.10 -2.25 -6.48
N LEU A 89 14.79 -2.10 -6.76
CA LEU A 89 14.22 -2.27 -8.10
C LEU A 89 14.75 -1.25 -9.10
N LEU A 90 14.87 0.02 -8.72
CA LEU A 90 15.45 1.06 -9.59
C LEU A 90 16.91 0.73 -9.96
N PHE A 91 17.69 0.27 -8.98
CA PHE A 91 19.07 -0.14 -9.20
C PHE A 91 19.17 -1.35 -10.14
N ILE A 92 18.36 -2.38 -9.93
CA ILE A 92 18.33 -3.58 -10.79
C ILE A 92 17.89 -3.26 -12.22
N LEU A 93 16.91 -2.38 -12.38
CA LEU A 93 16.35 -2.01 -13.69
C LEU A 93 17.17 -0.92 -14.40
N GLY A 94 18.21 -0.38 -13.78
CA GLY A 94 19.03 0.69 -14.34
C GLY A 94 18.25 1.98 -14.62
N LEU A 95 17.18 2.23 -13.88
CA LEU A 95 16.31 3.39 -14.08
C LEU A 95 16.81 4.59 -13.26
N GLY A 96 17.21 5.66 -13.94
CA GLY A 96 17.60 6.94 -13.33
C GLY A 96 16.58 8.06 -13.57
N GLY A 97 16.65 9.12 -12.75
CA GLY A 97 15.75 10.30 -12.83
C GLY A 97 14.40 10.08 -12.13
N THR A 98 13.37 10.82 -12.56
CA THR A 98 11.97 10.66 -12.13
C THR A 98 11.13 10.00 -13.24
N PRO A 99 11.35 8.70 -13.52
CA PRO A 99 10.59 7.98 -14.54
C PRO A 99 9.12 7.86 -14.10
N ARG A 100 8.19 7.90 -15.07
CA ARG A 100 6.75 7.64 -14.86
C ARG A 100 6.50 6.31 -14.11
N GLN A 101 7.41 5.36 -14.27
CA GLN A 101 7.42 4.05 -13.65
C GLN A 101 7.64 4.10 -12.13
N LEU A 102 8.15 5.20 -11.57
CA LEU A 102 8.49 5.32 -10.14
C LEU A 102 7.25 5.13 -9.25
N ILE A 103 6.09 5.65 -9.67
CA ILE A 103 4.80 5.44 -8.98
C ILE A 103 4.49 3.94 -8.85
N TRP A 104 4.69 3.18 -9.93
CA TRP A 104 4.43 1.74 -9.94
C TRP A 104 5.47 0.96 -9.13
N ILE A 105 6.75 1.32 -9.28
CA ILE A 105 7.86 0.69 -8.56
C ILE A 105 7.71 0.87 -7.05
N TYR A 106 7.11 1.97 -6.59
CA TYR A 106 6.77 2.17 -5.19
C TYR A 106 5.43 1.53 -4.78
N LEU A 107 4.35 1.71 -5.55
CA LEU A 107 3.02 1.25 -5.13
C LEU A 107 2.89 -0.27 -5.15
N VAL A 108 3.52 -0.97 -6.10
CA VAL A 108 3.40 -2.42 -6.22
C VAL A 108 3.96 -3.14 -4.98
N PRO A 109 5.21 -2.90 -4.54
CA PRO A 109 5.71 -3.49 -3.29
C PRO A 109 4.86 -3.08 -2.09
N TYR A 110 4.42 -1.82 -2.02
CA TYR A 110 3.57 -1.35 -0.93
C TYR A 110 2.27 -2.17 -0.81
N ILE A 111 1.55 -2.35 -1.94
CA ILE A 111 0.32 -3.15 -1.99
C ILE A 111 0.62 -4.59 -1.57
N ILE A 112 1.68 -5.19 -2.12
CA ILE A 112 2.09 -6.57 -1.79
C ILE A 112 2.31 -6.72 -0.29
N PHE A 113 3.10 -5.85 0.33
CA PHE A 113 3.37 -5.92 1.76
C PHE A 113 2.12 -5.71 2.61
N ALA A 114 1.23 -4.77 2.24
CA ALA A 114 -0.03 -4.54 2.95
C ALA A 114 -0.97 -5.75 2.89
N VAL A 115 -1.08 -6.38 1.71
CA VAL A 115 -1.88 -7.59 1.51
C VAL A 115 -1.28 -8.75 2.29
N LEU A 116 0.03 -8.97 2.22
CA LEU A 116 0.71 -10.02 2.97
C LEU A 116 0.54 -9.86 4.47
N ALA A 117 0.73 -8.65 5.00
CA ALA A 117 0.52 -8.35 6.42
C ALA A 117 -0.92 -8.69 6.86
N THR A 118 -1.90 -8.33 6.03
CA THR A 118 -3.31 -8.66 6.29
C THR A 118 -3.58 -10.16 6.25
N LEU A 119 -3.08 -10.87 5.25
CA LEU A 119 -3.25 -12.31 5.12
C LEU A 119 -2.61 -13.06 6.31
N MET A 120 -1.45 -12.61 6.77
CA MET A 120 -0.81 -13.16 7.98
C MET A 120 -1.65 -12.89 9.23
N ALA A 121 -2.18 -11.68 9.41
CA ALA A 121 -3.07 -11.35 10.52
C ALA A 121 -4.37 -12.16 10.50
N MET A 122 -4.89 -12.48 9.31
CA MET A 122 -6.07 -13.34 9.15
C MET A 122 -5.80 -14.82 9.49
N LYS A 123 -4.60 -15.33 9.17
CA LYS A 123 -4.21 -16.72 9.47
C LYS A 123 -3.86 -16.92 10.94
N ASN A 124 -3.17 -15.97 11.55
CA ASN A 124 -2.72 -16.08 12.92
C ASN A 124 -3.79 -15.61 13.93
N LYS A 125 -4.66 -16.54 14.35
CA LYS A 125 -5.64 -16.28 15.44
C LYS A 125 -5.01 -15.85 16.77
N LYS A 126 -3.70 -16.10 16.96
CA LYS A 126 -2.91 -15.77 18.16
C LYS A 126 -1.93 -14.61 17.99
N ALA A 127 -1.61 -14.16 16.77
CA ALA A 127 -0.42 -13.29 16.60
C ALA A 127 -0.57 -11.89 17.18
N ILE A 128 -1.79 -11.46 17.51
CA ILE A 128 -2.03 -10.08 17.89
C ILE A 128 -3.20 -9.99 18.88
N ALA A 129 -3.09 -10.72 19.99
CA ALA A 129 -3.75 -10.38 21.25
C ALA A 129 -2.79 -9.52 22.09
#